data_AF-A0A519J7T4-F1
#
_entry.id   AF-A0A519J7T4-F1
#
_cell.length_a   1.000
_cell.length_b   1.000
_cell.length_c   1.000
_cell.angle_alpha   90.00
_cell.angle_beta   90.00
_cell.angle_gamma   90.00
#
_symmetry.space_group_name_H-M   'P 1'
#
loop_
_entity.id
_entity.type
_entity.pdbx_description
1 polymer ?
#
loop_
_entity_poly.entity_id
_entity_poly.type
_entity_poly.pdbx_seq_one_letter_code
_entity_poly.pdbx_strand_id
1 'polypeptide(L)'
;MRVEIRDVLFASPRAGDAACVVGYGAEIVMNSVGFRHAGDEAAIYADGGLLDIRNAVIEARTIAPAIVADGATLTTSELVVSGAQSGVEITPAAGPPSRLSSTTLLGTNAPNAFGPRSIGVIVRAGRDYGRVEIDNTAVCGFVEGVVVEGASVSIESSRVCRSDKGVVLYSGELRLSESRIRASTVGVAAAAGNAVIVNNVLAGMRDPIYREPRANVQASGNRVWSQAVCRPQFRDRYRGRYEPYWRPGEGWECAHGAYPRSWWSQEDGMLGVDYYDDGYALDGYADYQDGNGWYDRDGRYVRDER
;
A
#
# COMPACT_ATOMS: atom_id res chain seq x y z
N MET A 1 2.45 33.78 -5.01
CA MET A 1 1.42 34.34 -4.10
C MET A 1 1.15 33.29 -3.02
N ARG A 2 1.00 33.70 -1.76
CA ARG A 2 0.69 32.77 -0.66
C ARG A 2 -0.74 32.96 -0.19
N VAL A 3 -1.45 31.86 0.00
CA VAL A 3 -2.82 31.79 0.52
C VAL A 3 -2.83 30.85 1.72
N GLU A 4 -3.38 31.30 2.84
CA GLU A 4 -3.55 30.49 4.04
C GLU A 4 -5.05 30.34 4.33
N ILE A 5 -5.51 29.10 4.48
CA ILE A 5 -6.90 28.74 4.71
C ILE A 5 -6.98 27.93 6.00
N ARG A 6 -7.84 28.35 6.92
CA ARG A 6 -7.99 27.70 8.23
C ARG A 6 -9.43 27.64 8.67
N ASP A 7 -9.81 26.51 9.26
CA ASP A 7 -11.10 26.32 9.94
C ASP A 7 -12.31 26.55 9.01
N VAL A 8 -12.20 26.07 7.76
CA VAL A 8 -13.21 26.24 6.71
C VAL A 8 -13.62 24.90 6.11
N LEU A 9 -14.91 24.78 5.79
CA LEU A 9 -15.48 23.70 4.99
C LEU A 9 -15.75 24.20 3.57
N PHE A 10 -15.12 23.58 2.57
CA PHE A 10 -15.48 23.73 1.17
C PHE A 10 -16.52 22.67 0.78
N ALA A 11 -17.63 23.11 0.19
CA ALA A 11 -18.70 22.20 -0.24
C ALA A 11 -19.07 22.48 -1.71
N SER A 12 -18.76 21.52 -2.57
CA SER A 12 -19.13 21.52 -3.98
C SER A 12 -19.76 20.17 -4.35
N PRO A 13 -21.03 19.93 -3.96
CA PRO A 13 -21.70 18.64 -4.18
C PRO A 13 -22.13 18.39 -5.64
N ARG A 14 -21.91 19.37 -6.53
CA ARG A 14 -22.27 19.33 -7.96
C ARG A 14 -21.24 20.16 -8.75
N ALA A 15 -19.97 19.82 -8.60
CA ALA A 15 -18.87 20.58 -9.17
C ALA A 15 -18.79 20.46 -10.72
N GLY A 16 -19.40 19.42 -11.30
CA GLY A 16 -19.23 19.12 -12.72
C GLY A 16 -17.75 18.87 -13.02
N ASP A 17 -17.22 19.54 -14.04
CA ASP A 17 -15.84 19.39 -14.52
C ASP A 17 -14.85 20.34 -13.83
N ALA A 18 -15.20 20.92 -12.67
CA ALA A 18 -14.36 21.89 -11.98
C ALA A 18 -13.76 21.30 -10.70
N ALA A 19 -12.49 21.61 -10.45
CA ALA A 19 -11.87 21.37 -9.15
C ALA A 19 -12.34 22.38 -8.10
N CYS A 20 -12.39 21.97 -6.83
CA CYS A 20 -12.87 22.85 -5.75
C CYS A 20 -11.85 23.94 -5.38
N VAL A 21 -10.56 23.60 -5.37
CA VAL A 21 -9.45 24.54 -5.20
C VAL A 21 -8.44 24.31 -6.31
N VAL A 22 -8.02 25.39 -6.95
CA VAL A 22 -7.03 25.38 -8.03
C VAL A 22 -5.92 26.38 -7.71
N GLY A 23 -4.68 25.92 -7.72
CA GLY A 23 -3.48 26.75 -7.57
C GLY A 23 -2.57 26.64 -8.78
N TYR A 24 -2.14 27.79 -9.33
CA TYR A 24 -1.12 27.86 -10.39
C TYR A 24 0.11 28.61 -9.85
N GLY A 25 1.20 27.90 -9.59
CA GLY A 25 2.44 28.45 -9.01
C GLY A 25 2.22 29.12 -7.64
N ALA A 26 1.18 28.74 -6.92
CA ALA A 26 0.78 29.34 -5.66
C ALA A 26 1.35 28.55 -4.47
N GLU A 27 1.52 29.23 -3.34
CA GLU A 27 1.75 28.58 -2.06
C GLU A 27 0.41 28.53 -1.31
N ILE A 28 -0.19 27.35 -1.22
CA ILE A 28 -1.47 27.13 -0.55
C ILE A 28 -1.21 26.33 0.72
N VAL A 29 -1.49 26.96 1.86
CA VAL A 29 -1.38 26.33 3.18
C VAL A 29 -2.79 26.17 3.75
N MET A 30 -3.16 24.94 4.04
CA MET A 30 -4.47 24.57 4.61
C MET A 30 -4.29 23.89 5.96
N ASN A 31 -5.07 24.31 6.95
CA ASN A 31 -5.06 23.68 8.27
C ASN A 31 -6.49 23.60 8.85
N SER A 32 -6.88 22.44 9.38
CA SER A 32 -8.21 22.24 9.96
C SER A 32 -9.32 22.51 8.94
N VAL A 33 -9.17 22.00 7.71
CA VAL A 33 -10.13 22.22 6.63
C VAL A 33 -10.92 20.97 6.29
N GLY A 34 -12.16 21.16 5.86
CA GLY A 34 -13.01 20.10 5.34
C GLY A 34 -13.30 20.29 3.86
N PHE A 35 -13.41 19.20 3.12
CA PHE A 35 -13.91 19.19 1.74
C PHE A 35 -15.06 18.19 1.59
N ARG A 36 -16.13 18.63 0.95
CA ARG A 36 -17.20 17.78 0.40
C ARG A 36 -17.33 18.09 -1.08
N HIS A 37 -16.66 17.31 -1.90
CA HIS A 37 -16.56 17.50 -3.34
C HIS A 37 -17.22 16.35 -4.08
N ALA A 38 -18.03 16.65 -5.08
CA ALA A 38 -18.56 15.66 -6.01
C ALA A 38 -18.58 16.26 -7.42
N GLY A 39 -17.82 15.65 -8.32
CA GLY A 39 -17.60 16.10 -9.69
C GLY A 39 -16.59 15.21 -10.40
N ASP A 40 -16.25 15.56 -11.63
CA ASP A 40 -15.39 14.74 -12.49
C ASP A 40 -13.90 15.08 -12.31
N GLU A 41 -13.61 16.23 -11.68
CA GLU A 41 -12.25 16.71 -11.39
C GLU A 41 -11.83 16.55 -9.92
N ALA A 42 -10.55 16.80 -9.64
CA ALA A 42 -9.96 16.72 -8.31
C ALA A 42 -10.61 17.70 -7.31
N ALA A 43 -10.62 17.36 -6.01
CA ALA A 43 -11.03 18.32 -5.00
C ALA A 43 -10.00 19.47 -4.88
N ILE A 44 -8.72 19.13 -4.96
CA ILE A 44 -7.62 20.10 -4.92
C ILE A 44 -6.69 19.80 -6.10
N TYR A 45 -6.45 20.81 -6.93
CA TYR A 45 -5.50 20.77 -8.03
C TYR A 45 -4.44 21.86 -7.81
N ALA A 46 -3.17 21.46 -7.77
CA ALA A 46 -2.04 22.38 -7.69
C ALA A 46 -1.05 22.10 -8.82
N ASP A 47 -0.84 23.10 -9.68
CA ASP A 47 0.15 23.11 -10.75
C ASP A 47 1.32 24.03 -10.34
N GLY A 48 2.43 23.43 -9.93
CA GLY A 48 3.59 24.12 -9.38
C GLY A 48 3.35 24.74 -7.99
N GLY A 49 4.43 25.27 -7.39
CA GLY A 49 4.38 25.94 -6.09
C GLY A 49 4.37 24.95 -4.90
N LEU A 50 3.60 25.28 -3.86
CA LEU A 50 3.52 24.52 -2.61
C LEU A 50 2.04 24.25 -2.26
N LEU A 51 1.73 23.00 -1.92
CA LEU A 51 0.46 22.60 -1.33
C LEU A 51 0.75 21.93 0.02
N ASP A 52 0.44 22.60 1.12
CA ASP A 52 0.64 22.10 2.49
C ASP A 52 -0.72 21.92 3.16
N ILE A 53 -1.10 20.68 3.46
CA ILE A 53 -2.41 20.32 4.01
C ILE A 53 -2.24 19.63 5.36
N ARG A 54 -2.86 20.20 6.39
CA ARG A 54 -2.75 19.70 7.77
C ARG A 54 -4.11 19.53 8.42
N ASN A 55 -4.28 18.46 9.20
CA ASN A 55 -5.48 18.22 10.00
C ASN A 55 -6.77 18.34 9.18
N ALA A 56 -6.84 17.68 8.02
CA ALA A 56 -7.91 17.90 7.05
C ALA A 56 -8.69 16.62 6.75
N VAL A 57 -9.96 16.80 6.38
CA VAL A 57 -10.82 15.70 5.91
C VAL A 57 -11.36 16.05 4.54
N ILE A 58 -11.09 15.19 3.56
CA ILE A 58 -11.53 15.33 2.17
C ILE A 58 -12.44 14.15 1.82
N GLU A 59 -13.74 14.44 1.68
CA GLU A 59 -14.69 13.53 1.04
C GLU A 59 -14.83 13.96 -0.43
N ALA A 60 -14.20 13.21 -1.33
CA ALA A 60 -14.16 13.54 -2.75
C ALA A 60 -14.79 12.42 -3.57
N ARG A 61 -16.05 12.59 -3.98
CA ARG A 61 -16.75 11.66 -4.88
C ARG A 61 -16.45 12.03 -6.31
N THR A 62 -15.27 11.63 -6.76
CA THR A 62 -14.74 11.95 -8.10
C THR A 62 -14.11 10.73 -8.76
N ILE A 63 -14.11 10.74 -10.09
CA ILE A 63 -13.41 9.77 -10.93
C ILE A 63 -11.91 10.11 -11.09
N ALA A 64 -11.54 11.37 -10.87
CA ALA A 64 -10.16 11.84 -10.82
C ALA A 64 -9.51 11.54 -9.45
N PRO A 65 -8.19 11.75 -9.30
CA PRO A 65 -7.57 11.78 -7.98
C PRO A 65 -8.20 12.86 -7.09
N ALA A 66 -8.38 12.60 -5.80
CA ALA A 66 -8.90 13.62 -4.88
C ALA A 66 -7.99 14.85 -4.78
N ILE A 67 -6.67 14.60 -4.82
CA ILE A 67 -5.63 15.64 -4.82
C ILE A 67 -4.70 15.38 -6.00
N VAL A 68 -4.44 16.42 -6.79
CA VAL A 68 -3.44 16.42 -7.85
C VAL A 68 -2.40 17.49 -7.53
N ALA A 69 -1.14 17.08 -7.44
CA ALA A 69 0.02 17.95 -7.30
C ALA A 69 0.93 17.75 -8.52
N ASP A 70 0.69 18.52 -9.58
CA ASP A 70 1.47 18.48 -10.81
C ASP A 70 2.59 19.52 -10.73
N GLY A 71 3.83 19.09 -10.52
CA GLY A 71 4.97 19.98 -10.31
C GLY A 71 4.94 20.79 -8.99
N ALA A 72 3.88 20.70 -8.21
CA ALA A 72 3.78 21.31 -6.88
C ALA A 72 4.48 20.44 -5.82
N THR A 73 5.15 21.07 -4.85
CA THR A 73 5.62 20.35 -3.66
C THR A 73 4.41 20.10 -2.75
N LEU A 74 4.00 18.83 -2.60
CA LEU A 74 2.90 18.45 -1.73
C LEU A 74 3.42 18.04 -0.35
N THR A 75 2.87 18.61 0.72
CA THR A 75 3.08 18.14 2.09
C THR A 75 1.73 17.87 2.74
N THR A 76 1.54 16.66 3.28
CA THR A 76 0.33 16.32 4.04
C THR A 76 0.67 15.81 5.43
N SER A 77 -0.16 16.17 6.41
CA SER A 77 -0.06 15.69 7.80
C SER A 77 -1.44 15.58 8.43
N GLU A 78 -1.76 14.43 9.03
CA GLU A 78 -3.06 14.18 9.67
C GLU A 78 -4.22 14.46 8.69
N LEU A 79 -4.10 13.91 7.49
CA LEU A 79 -5.08 14.05 6.40
C LEU A 79 -5.88 12.76 6.23
N VAL A 80 -7.20 12.88 6.12
CA VAL A 80 -8.06 11.76 5.72
C VAL A 80 -8.71 12.08 4.38
N VAL A 81 -8.53 11.21 3.38
CA VAL A 81 -9.19 11.27 2.08
C VAL A 81 -10.09 10.06 1.92
N SER A 82 -11.33 10.26 1.47
CA SER A 82 -12.28 9.19 1.25
C SER A 82 -13.18 9.43 0.03
N GLY A 83 -13.70 8.34 -0.53
CA GLY A 83 -14.73 8.37 -1.57
C GLY A 83 -14.21 8.53 -3.00
N ALA A 84 -12.94 8.87 -3.19
CA ALA A 84 -12.37 9.08 -4.51
C ALA A 84 -11.99 7.75 -5.16
N GLN A 85 -12.10 7.69 -6.49
CA GLN A 85 -11.65 6.54 -7.26
C GLN A 85 -10.13 6.38 -7.16
N SER A 86 -9.40 7.50 -7.16
CA SER A 86 -7.97 7.58 -6.88
C SER A 86 -7.68 8.57 -5.76
N GLY A 87 -6.70 8.27 -4.90
CA GLY A 87 -6.43 9.10 -3.73
C GLY A 87 -5.63 10.36 -4.08
N VAL A 88 -4.35 10.19 -4.39
CA VAL A 88 -3.42 11.30 -4.63
C VAL A 88 -2.58 11.02 -5.88
N GLU A 89 -2.45 12.03 -6.75
CA GLU A 89 -1.53 12.02 -7.88
C GLU A 89 -0.44 13.09 -7.68
N ILE A 90 0.82 12.68 -7.84
CA ILE A 90 1.99 13.54 -7.67
C ILE A 90 2.88 13.42 -8.90
N THR A 91 3.15 14.54 -9.55
CA THR A 91 4.25 14.67 -10.51
C THR A 91 5.32 15.55 -9.85
N PRO A 92 6.35 14.99 -9.23
CA PRO A 92 7.27 15.77 -8.41
C PRO A 92 8.18 16.65 -9.29
N ALA A 93 8.38 17.91 -8.88
CA ALA A 93 9.30 18.85 -9.53
C ALA A 93 10.72 18.80 -8.95
N ALA A 94 11.66 19.54 -9.56
CA ALA A 94 12.93 19.86 -8.94
C ALA A 94 12.71 20.62 -7.62
N GLY A 95 13.13 20.05 -6.50
CA GLY A 95 13.01 20.74 -5.22
C GLY A 95 13.00 19.82 -3.99
N PRO A 96 12.48 20.33 -2.87
CA PRO A 96 12.19 19.52 -1.70
C PRO A 96 11.27 18.34 -2.06
N PRO A 97 11.39 17.21 -1.34
CA PRO A 97 10.54 16.06 -1.59
C PRO A 97 9.09 16.40 -1.25
N SER A 98 8.16 15.91 -2.06
CA SER A 98 6.76 15.86 -1.62
C SER A 98 6.64 14.81 -0.52
N ARG A 99 5.88 15.09 0.54
CA ARG A 99 5.75 14.22 1.72
C ARG A 99 4.30 13.96 2.08
N LEU A 100 3.95 12.67 2.20
CA LEU A 100 2.70 12.23 2.81
C LEU A 100 3.04 11.63 4.17
N SER A 101 2.59 12.28 5.25
CA SER A 101 2.83 11.81 6.62
C SER A 101 1.51 11.67 7.38
N SER A 102 1.36 10.63 8.19
CA SER A 102 0.14 10.38 8.99
C SER A 102 -1.15 10.57 8.17
N THR A 103 -1.14 10.11 6.92
CA THR A 103 -2.26 10.31 5.98
C THR A 103 -3.04 9.01 5.85
N THR A 104 -4.37 9.09 5.75
CA THR A 104 -5.24 7.94 5.49
C THR A 104 -6.01 8.17 4.20
N LEU A 105 -5.80 7.31 3.21
CA LEU A 105 -6.53 7.28 1.96
C LEU A 105 -7.44 6.05 1.94
N LEU A 106 -8.75 6.29 1.80
CA LEU A 106 -9.77 5.26 1.79
C LEU A 106 -10.47 5.25 0.42
N GLY A 107 -10.15 4.24 -0.38
CA GLY A 107 -10.80 3.96 -1.66
C GLY A 107 -12.21 3.41 -1.46
N THR A 108 -12.97 3.37 -2.56
CA THR A 108 -14.37 2.94 -2.54
C THR A 108 -14.56 1.43 -2.43
N ASN A 109 -13.48 0.63 -2.49
CA ASN A 109 -13.51 -0.84 -2.47
C ASN A 109 -14.42 -1.43 -3.57
N ALA A 110 -14.76 -0.64 -4.60
CA ALA A 110 -15.56 -1.07 -5.71
C ALA A 110 -14.64 -1.71 -6.77
N PRO A 111 -14.90 -2.94 -7.22
CA PRO A 111 -14.16 -3.52 -8.33
C PRO A 111 -14.46 -2.70 -9.59
N ASN A 112 -13.44 -2.01 -10.12
CA ASN A 112 -13.58 -1.27 -11.36
C ASN A 112 -13.67 -2.24 -12.53
N ALA A 113 -14.90 -2.60 -12.92
CA ALA A 113 -15.16 -3.34 -14.16
C ALA A 113 -14.94 -2.45 -15.41
N PHE A 114 -15.18 -1.14 -15.28
CA PHE A 114 -15.03 -0.13 -16.32
C PHE A 114 -14.60 1.21 -15.68
N GLY A 115 -13.90 2.07 -16.44
CA GLY A 115 -13.39 3.36 -15.95
C GLY A 115 -11.90 3.34 -15.55
N PRO A 116 -11.34 4.48 -15.08
CA PRO A 116 -9.92 4.57 -14.73
C PRO A 116 -9.55 3.58 -13.61
N ARG A 117 -8.27 3.19 -13.54
CA ARG A 117 -7.82 2.30 -12.45
C ARG A 117 -7.94 3.02 -11.11
N SER A 118 -8.45 2.30 -10.10
CA SER A 118 -8.49 2.81 -8.73
C SER A 118 -7.12 2.67 -8.10
N ILE A 119 -6.46 3.81 -7.88
CA ILE A 119 -5.09 3.88 -7.37
C ILE A 119 -5.03 4.76 -6.13
N GLY A 120 -4.45 4.26 -5.05
CA GLY A 120 -4.34 5.04 -3.81
C GLY A 120 -3.41 6.22 -3.94
N VAL A 121 -2.16 5.96 -4.31
CA VAL A 121 -1.17 7.00 -4.63
C VAL A 121 -0.51 6.66 -5.96
N ILE A 122 -0.47 7.62 -6.88
CA ILE A 122 0.30 7.52 -8.11
C ILE A 122 1.38 8.61 -8.11
N VAL A 123 2.63 8.20 -8.31
CA VAL A 123 3.78 9.08 -8.48
C VAL A 123 4.26 8.96 -9.91
N ARG A 124 4.08 10.01 -10.70
CA ARG A 124 4.46 10.05 -12.11
C ARG A 124 5.88 10.57 -12.30
N ALA A 125 6.43 10.35 -13.49
CA ALA A 125 7.69 10.92 -13.91
C ALA A 125 7.53 12.43 -14.07
N GLY A 126 8.29 13.18 -13.29
CA GLY A 126 8.55 14.60 -13.56
C GLY A 126 9.72 14.75 -14.52
N ARG A 127 9.85 15.93 -15.14
CA ARG A 127 11.03 16.27 -15.96
C ARG A 127 12.33 16.21 -15.16
N ASP A 128 12.25 16.49 -13.87
CA ASP A 128 13.39 16.74 -13.00
C ASP A 128 13.76 15.56 -12.09
N TYR A 129 13.14 14.39 -12.27
CA TYR A 129 13.36 13.20 -11.43
C TYR A 129 13.21 13.49 -9.93
N GLY A 130 12.01 13.95 -9.53
CA GLY A 130 11.73 14.38 -8.15
C GLY A 130 11.58 13.23 -7.16
N ARG A 131 11.56 13.58 -5.86
CA ARG A 131 11.46 12.64 -4.73
C ARG A 131 10.11 12.73 -4.04
N VAL A 132 9.56 11.58 -3.64
CA VAL A 132 8.35 11.48 -2.80
C VAL A 132 8.64 10.62 -1.58
N GLU A 133 8.24 11.09 -0.41
CA GLU A 133 8.38 10.41 0.89
C GLU A 133 6.98 10.10 1.45
N ILE A 134 6.67 8.83 1.67
CA ILE A 134 5.41 8.37 2.25
C ILE A 134 5.74 7.70 3.58
N ASP A 135 5.27 8.28 4.68
CA ASP A 135 5.56 7.81 6.03
C ASP A 135 4.28 7.72 6.87
N ASN A 136 4.20 6.71 7.74
CA ASN A 136 3.06 6.49 8.64
C ASN A 136 1.68 6.63 7.96
N THR A 137 1.58 6.24 6.70
CA THR A 137 0.40 6.51 5.86
C THR A 137 -0.35 5.21 5.59
N ALA A 138 -1.68 5.26 5.64
CA ALA A 138 -2.57 4.15 5.32
C ALA A 138 -3.22 4.37 3.95
N VAL A 139 -3.07 3.41 3.04
CA VAL A 139 -3.64 3.44 1.68
C VAL A 139 -4.47 2.18 1.48
N CYS A 140 -5.79 2.32 1.56
CA CYS A 140 -6.67 1.18 1.76
C CYS A 140 -7.87 1.20 0.82
N GLY A 141 -8.22 0.05 0.24
CA GLY A 141 -9.43 -0.11 -0.57
C GLY A 141 -9.30 0.37 -2.03
N PHE A 142 -8.07 0.40 -2.55
CA PHE A 142 -7.74 0.70 -3.95
C PHE A 142 -7.29 -0.57 -4.66
N VAL A 143 -7.53 -0.68 -5.97
CA VAL A 143 -7.10 -1.85 -6.77
C VAL A 143 -5.58 -1.95 -6.80
N GLU A 144 -4.89 -0.84 -7.03
CA GLU A 144 -3.45 -0.71 -6.84
C GLU A 144 -3.19 0.27 -5.68
N GLY A 145 -2.40 -0.13 -4.68
CA GLY A 145 -2.15 0.72 -3.51
C GLY A 145 -1.30 1.94 -3.83
N VAL A 146 -0.02 1.70 -4.14
CA VAL A 146 0.93 2.75 -4.54
C VAL A 146 1.59 2.38 -5.86
N VAL A 147 1.59 3.32 -6.80
CA VAL A 147 2.16 3.16 -8.14
C VAL A 147 3.26 4.19 -8.38
N VAL A 148 4.41 3.73 -8.86
CA VAL A 148 5.59 4.56 -9.16
C VAL A 148 5.94 4.44 -10.64
N GLU A 149 5.90 5.57 -11.35
CA GLU A 149 6.14 5.70 -12.78
C GLU A 149 7.27 6.70 -13.06
N GLY A 150 8.50 6.45 -12.59
CA GLY A 150 9.68 7.22 -13.00
C GLY A 150 10.11 8.36 -12.06
N ALA A 151 10.01 8.13 -10.76
CA ALA A 151 10.51 9.00 -9.69
C ALA A 151 11.25 8.18 -8.62
N SER A 152 11.90 8.86 -7.66
CA SER A 152 12.44 8.21 -6.46
C SER A 152 11.41 8.28 -5.33
N VAL A 153 10.93 7.14 -4.86
CA VAL A 153 9.89 7.04 -3.83
C VAL A 153 10.39 6.23 -2.65
N SER A 154 10.27 6.78 -1.45
CA SER A 154 10.47 6.04 -0.19
C SER A 154 9.16 5.88 0.55
N ILE A 155 8.83 4.65 0.93
CA ILE A 155 7.64 4.29 1.69
C ILE A 155 8.11 3.62 2.98
N GLU A 156 7.79 4.22 4.12
CA GLU A 156 8.24 3.77 5.44
C GLU A 156 7.08 3.72 6.43
N SER A 157 7.09 2.75 7.35
CA SER A 157 6.13 2.62 8.45
C SER A 157 4.66 2.74 8.01
N SER A 158 4.36 2.35 6.78
CA SER A 158 3.08 2.62 6.13
C SER A 158 2.27 1.33 5.95
N ARG A 159 0.99 1.50 5.63
CA ARG A 159 0.03 0.42 5.45
C ARG A 159 -0.59 0.51 4.07
N VAL A 160 -0.54 -0.56 3.29
CA VAL A 160 -1.35 -0.72 2.08
C VAL A 160 -2.30 -1.88 2.31
N CYS A 161 -3.59 -1.68 2.14
CA CYS A 161 -4.57 -2.72 2.49
C CYS A 161 -5.71 -2.85 1.49
N ARG A 162 -6.35 -4.03 1.48
CA ARG A 162 -7.45 -4.38 0.57
C ARG A 162 -7.15 -4.04 -0.90
N SER A 163 -5.97 -4.40 -1.39
CA SER A 163 -5.55 -4.16 -2.79
C SER A 163 -5.43 -5.44 -3.61
N ASP A 164 -5.48 -5.33 -4.94
CA ASP A 164 -5.08 -6.44 -5.81
C ASP A 164 -3.56 -6.53 -5.92
N LYS A 165 -2.94 -5.35 -6.11
CA LYS A 165 -1.49 -5.16 -6.02
C LYS A 165 -1.16 -4.11 -4.98
N GLY A 166 -0.25 -4.42 -4.08
CA GLY A 166 0.15 -3.51 -3.01
C GLY A 166 0.94 -2.32 -3.51
N VAL A 167 2.20 -2.54 -3.88
CA VAL A 167 3.10 -1.50 -4.41
C VAL A 167 3.62 -1.92 -5.77
N VAL A 168 3.52 -1.04 -6.76
CA VAL A 168 3.92 -1.31 -8.14
C VAL A 168 4.95 -0.29 -8.61
N LEU A 169 6.13 -0.77 -9.02
CA LEU A 169 7.18 0.02 -9.64
C LEU A 169 7.20 -0.26 -11.15
N TYR A 170 6.70 0.67 -11.96
CA TYR A 170 6.81 0.58 -13.42
C TYR A 170 8.17 1.09 -13.93
N SER A 171 8.74 2.11 -13.29
CA SER A 171 10.08 2.64 -13.54
C SER A 171 10.52 3.57 -12.40
N GLY A 172 11.81 3.88 -12.31
CA GLY A 172 12.38 4.76 -11.28
C GLY A 172 13.02 4.00 -10.12
N GLU A 173 12.87 4.53 -8.90
CA GLU A 173 13.45 3.96 -7.68
C GLU A 173 12.38 3.82 -6.58
N LEU A 174 12.35 2.67 -5.93
CA LEU A 174 11.49 2.39 -4.79
C LEU A 174 12.34 1.94 -3.60
N ARG A 175 12.17 2.59 -2.46
CA ARG A 175 12.58 2.07 -1.15
C ARG A 175 11.33 1.80 -0.33
N LEU A 176 11.06 0.55 -0.01
CA LEU A 176 9.92 0.13 0.81
C LEU A 176 10.45 -0.54 2.08
N SER A 177 10.20 0.08 3.23
CA SER A 177 10.67 -0.46 4.51
C SER A 177 9.65 -0.39 5.63
N GLU A 178 9.73 -1.37 6.53
CA GLU A 178 8.97 -1.40 7.80
C GLU A 178 7.45 -1.20 7.63
N SER A 179 6.94 -1.56 6.45
CA SER A 179 5.55 -1.32 6.05
C SER A 179 4.76 -2.62 6.03
N ARG A 180 3.43 -2.51 6.15
CA ARG A 180 2.50 -3.65 6.06
C ARG A 180 1.70 -3.56 4.78
N ILE A 181 1.80 -4.59 3.94
CA ILE A 181 1.19 -4.63 2.62
C ILE A 181 0.28 -5.85 2.53
N ARG A 182 -1.03 -5.61 2.49
CA ARG A 182 -2.05 -6.64 2.28
C ARG A 182 -2.64 -6.53 0.88
N ALA A 183 -2.43 -7.55 0.07
CA ALA A 183 -2.85 -7.60 -1.33
C ALA A 183 -3.34 -9.01 -1.72
N SER A 184 -4.19 -9.16 -2.74
CA SER A 184 -4.69 -10.47 -3.17
C SER A 184 -3.80 -11.19 -4.18
N THR A 185 -3.19 -10.45 -5.11
CA THR A 185 -2.40 -11.05 -6.20
C THR A 185 -0.91 -10.87 -5.95
N VAL A 186 -0.43 -9.63 -5.88
CA VAL A 186 1.00 -9.33 -5.72
C VAL A 186 1.23 -8.32 -4.59
N GLY A 187 2.16 -8.62 -3.68
CA GLY A 187 2.56 -7.68 -2.62
C GLY A 187 3.31 -6.49 -3.19
N VAL A 188 4.47 -6.76 -3.79
CA VAL A 188 5.29 -5.77 -4.50
C VAL A 188 5.59 -6.26 -5.91
N ALA A 189 5.29 -5.46 -6.93
CA ALA A 189 5.59 -5.76 -8.32
C ALA A 189 6.61 -4.75 -8.87
N ALA A 190 7.72 -5.22 -9.42
CA ALA A 190 8.71 -4.36 -10.08
C ALA A 190 8.86 -4.74 -11.56
N ALA A 191 8.38 -3.89 -12.45
CA ALA A 191 8.44 -4.07 -13.90
C ALA A 191 9.78 -3.57 -14.49
N ALA A 192 10.27 -2.42 -14.01
CA ALA A 192 11.60 -1.89 -14.34
C ALA A 192 12.09 -0.94 -13.25
N GLY A 193 13.40 -0.66 -13.24
CA GLY A 193 14.02 0.25 -12.26
C GLY A 193 14.65 -0.48 -11.07
N ASN A 194 14.87 0.23 -9.97
CA ASN A 194 15.52 -0.31 -8.78
C ASN A 194 14.56 -0.32 -7.58
N ALA A 195 14.39 -1.47 -6.92
CA ALA A 195 13.59 -1.62 -5.72
C ALA A 195 14.41 -2.19 -4.56
N VAL A 196 14.36 -1.53 -3.41
CA VAL A 196 14.90 -2.01 -2.13
C VAL A 196 13.73 -2.25 -1.18
N ILE A 197 13.50 -3.51 -0.80
CA ILE A 197 12.31 -3.97 -0.07
C ILE A 197 12.77 -4.66 1.22
N VAL A 198 12.69 -3.96 2.35
CA VAL A 198 13.35 -4.39 3.59
C VAL A 198 12.42 -4.38 4.80
N ASN A 199 12.43 -5.47 5.58
CA ASN A 199 11.72 -5.55 6.88
C ASN A 199 10.21 -5.28 6.81
N ASN A 200 9.57 -5.58 5.68
CA ASN A 200 8.12 -5.41 5.54
C ASN A 200 7.34 -6.64 6.02
N VAL A 201 6.06 -6.42 6.34
CA VAL A 201 5.07 -7.48 6.51
C VAL A 201 4.21 -7.52 5.27
N LEU A 202 4.15 -8.67 4.60
CA LEU A 202 3.33 -8.88 3.41
C LEU A 202 2.24 -9.90 3.75
N ALA A 203 0.99 -9.65 3.37
CA ALA A 203 -0.14 -10.50 3.73
C ALA A 203 -1.14 -10.75 2.57
N GLY A 204 -1.70 -11.96 2.51
CA GLY A 204 -2.83 -12.34 1.65
C GLY A 204 -2.48 -12.65 0.18
N MET A 205 -1.31 -12.22 -0.31
CA MET A 205 -0.95 -12.33 -1.72
C MET A 205 -0.48 -13.72 -2.16
N ARG A 206 -0.56 -13.96 -3.47
CA ARG A 206 -0.04 -15.16 -4.15
C ARG A 206 1.42 -15.03 -4.57
N ASP A 207 1.90 -13.81 -4.76
CA ASP A 207 3.29 -13.51 -5.04
C ASP A 207 3.75 -12.34 -4.15
N PRO A 208 4.62 -12.57 -3.14
CA PRO A 208 5.05 -11.50 -2.24
C PRO A 208 5.86 -10.42 -2.96
N ILE A 209 6.78 -10.83 -3.83
CA ILE A 209 7.70 -9.94 -4.53
C ILE A 209 7.90 -10.46 -5.96
N TYR A 210 7.21 -9.83 -6.91
CA TYR A 210 7.32 -10.13 -8.33
C TYR A 210 8.31 -9.19 -9.01
N ARG A 211 9.21 -9.74 -9.84
CA ARG A 211 10.16 -8.96 -10.65
C ARG A 211 10.11 -9.35 -12.12
N GLU A 212 10.10 -8.36 -13.00
CA GLU A 212 10.38 -8.55 -14.42
C GLU A 212 11.88 -8.45 -14.73
N PRO A 213 12.35 -8.93 -15.90
CA PRO A 213 13.77 -8.95 -16.24
C PRO A 213 14.47 -7.57 -16.24
N ARG A 214 13.72 -6.47 -16.39
CA ARG A 214 14.26 -5.10 -16.41
C ARG A 214 14.31 -4.45 -15.02
N ALA A 215 13.85 -5.14 -13.98
CA ALA A 215 13.87 -4.66 -12.61
C ALA A 215 15.05 -5.25 -11.83
N ASN A 216 15.71 -4.40 -11.05
CA ASN A 216 16.69 -4.80 -10.06
C ASN A 216 16.05 -4.74 -8.68
N VAL A 217 15.87 -5.90 -8.04
CA VAL A 217 15.18 -6.00 -6.75
C VAL A 217 16.15 -6.53 -5.70
N GLN A 218 16.36 -5.75 -4.64
CA GLN A 218 17.06 -6.14 -3.43
C GLN A 218 16.04 -6.28 -2.31
N ALA A 219 15.82 -7.51 -1.83
CA ALA A 219 14.86 -7.79 -0.78
C ALA A 219 15.54 -8.50 0.40
N SER A 220 15.17 -8.11 1.62
CA SER A 220 15.66 -8.77 2.84
C SER A 220 14.74 -8.55 4.05
N GLY A 221 14.71 -9.52 4.97
CA GLY A 221 14.01 -9.39 6.25
C GLY A 221 12.48 -9.28 6.18
N ASN A 222 11.87 -9.51 5.01
CA ASN A 222 10.42 -9.40 4.87
C ASN A 222 9.73 -10.66 5.40
N ARG A 223 8.58 -10.49 6.06
CA ARG A 223 7.77 -11.59 6.61
C ARG A 223 6.45 -11.71 5.88
N VAL A 224 6.05 -12.93 5.57
CA VAL A 224 4.89 -13.22 4.73
C VAL A 224 3.84 -14.03 5.49
N TRP A 225 2.62 -13.52 5.58
CA TRP A 225 1.43 -14.28 5.97
C TRP A 225 0.61 -14.58 4.72
N SER A 226 0.67 -15.81 4.21
CA SER A 226 -0.12 -16.18 3.03
C SER A 226 -0.53 -17.64 3.06
N GLN A 227 -1.83 -17.89 2.97
CA GLN A 227 -2.36 -19.24 2.77
C GLN A 227 -1.95 -19.86 1.42
N ALA A 228 -1.57 -19.06 0.43
CA ALA A 228 -1.16 -19.55 -0.89
C ALA A 228 0.33 -19.89 -0.93
N VAL A 229 1.17 -19.02 -0.38
CA VAL A 229 2.63 -19.08 -0.51
C VAL A 229 3.28 -19.83 0.65
N CYS A 230 2.70 -19.75 1.85
CA CYS A 230 3.29 -20.32 3.06
C CYS A 230 2.85 -21.74 3.40
N ARG A 231 2.35 -22.47 2.39
CA ARG A 231 2.12 -23.91 2.53
C ARG A 231 3.47 -24.65 2.47
N PRO A 232 3.81 -25.46 3.48
CA PRO A 232 5.03 -26.24 3.47
C PRO A 232 4.96 -27.36 2.43
N GLN A 233 6.13 -27.77 1.98
CA GLN A 233 6.33 -29.07 1.33
C GLN A 233 6.77 -30.08 2.38
N PHE A 234 6.51 -31.37 2.17
CA PHE A 234 6.91 -32.42 3.10
C PHE A 234 8.07 -33.21 2.52
N ARG A 235 9.20 -33.25 3.24
CA ARG A 235 10.43 -33.93 2.82
C ARG A 235 10.67 -35.15 3.69
N ASP A 236 11.02 -36.28 3.07
CA ASP A 236 11.32 -37.50 3.83
C ASP A 236 12.60 -37.28 4.63
N ARG A 237 12.50 -37.50 5.94
CA ARG A 237 13.62 -37.40 6.87
C ARG A 237 14.18 -38.79 7.16
N TYR A 238 13.31 -39.73 7.54
CA TYR A 238 13.72 -41.12 7.81
C TYR A 238 12.51 -42.06 7.94
N ARG A 239 12.57 -43.25 7.31
CA ARG A 239 11.58 -44.33 7.44
C ARG A 239 10.12 -43.86 7.25
N GLY A 240 9.88 -42.96 6.31
CA GLY A 240 8.54 -42.43 6.05
C GLY A 240 8.05 -41.40 7.08
N ARG A 241 8.94 -40.89 7.93
CA ARG A 241 8.71 -39.69 8.75
C ARG A 241 9.15 -38.47 7.94
N TYR A 242 8.20 -37.59 7.64
CA TYR A 242 8.42 -36.37 6.88
C TYR A 242 8.51 -35.16 7.81
N GLU A 243 9.26 -34.17 7.36
CA GLU A 243 9.33 -32.86 7.99
C GLU A 243 8.74 -31.78 7.07
N PRO A 244 8.04 -30.78 7.64
CA PRO A 244 7.58 -29.64 6.88
C PRO A 244 8.77 -28.75 6.52
N TYR A 245 8.80 -28.33 5.26
CA TYR A 245 9.82 -27.47 4.70
C TYR A 245 9.16 -26.31 3.98
N TRP A 246 9.44 -25.10 4.45
CA TRP A 246 9.06 -23.87 3.76
C TRP A 246 10.17 -23.48 2.82
N ARG A 247 9.84 -23.38 1.53
CA ARG A 247 10.79 -22.85 0.57
C ARG A 247 10.99 -21.36 0.88
N PRO A 248 12.23 -20.92 1.21
CA PRO A 248 12.47 -19.51 1.44
C PRO A 248 12.23 -18.75 0.14
N GLY A 249 11.66 -17.55 0.28
CA GLY A 249 11.57 -16.60 -0.79
C GLY A 249 12.87 -15.86 -1.01
N GLU A 250 12.98 -15.20 -2.15
CA GLU A 250 14.05 -14.22 -2.36
C GLU A 250 13.79 -12.99 -1.50
N GLY A 251 14.47 -12.91 -0.35
CA GLY A 251 14.39 -11.78 0.57
C GLY A 251 13.18 -11.76 1.50
N TRP A 252 12.42 -12.87 1.57
CA TRP A 252 11.29 -13.02 2.48
C TRP A 252 11.18 -14.43 3.05
N GLU A 253 10.59 -14.51 4.25
CA GLU A 253 10.29 -15.76 4.94
C GLU A 253 8.81 -15.85 5.32
N CYS A 254 8.31 -17.07 5.42
CA CYS A 254 6.95 -17.30 5.88
C CYS A 254 6.86 -17.10 7.39
N ALA A 255 5.90 -16.30 7.80
CA ALA A 255 5.50 -16.22 9.19
C ALA A 255 4.55 -17.37 9.54
N HIS A 256 4.59 -17.79 10.80
CA HIS A 256 3.79 -18.88 11.32
C HIS A 256 2.66 -18.35 12.22
N GLY A 257 1.51 -19.01 12.15
CA GLY A 257 0.35 -18.69 12.97
C GLY A 257 -0.57 -17.64 12.33
N ALA A 258 -1.55 -17.21 13.11
CA ALA A 258 -2.59 -16.31 12.65
C ALA A 258 -2.04 -14.91 12.34
N TYR A 259 -2.58 -14.28 11.30
CA TYR A 259 -2.34 -12.87 11.03
C TYR A 259 -2.89 -12.01 12.18
N PRO A 260 -2.12 -11.07 12.76
CA PRO A 260 -2.56 -10.35 13.95
C PRO A 260 -3.87 -9.56 13.75
N ARG A 261 -4.87 -9.83 14.61
CA ARG A 261 -6.18 -9.14 14.58
C ARG A 261 -6.07 -7.63 14.79
N SER A 262 -5.10 -7.17 15.57
CA SER A 262 -4.85 -5.75 15.78
C SER A 262 -4.28 -5.05 14.55
N TRP A 263 -3.54 -5.77 13.71
CA TRP A 263 -3.07 -5.25 12.42
C TRP A 263 -4.24 -5.17 11.43
N TRP A 264 -5.07 -6.21 11.38
CA TRP A 264 -6.29 -6.22 10.58
C TRP A 264 -7.21 -5.04 10.90
N SER A 265 -7.46 -4.75 12.18
CA SER A 265 -8.35 -3.65 12.58
C SER A 265 -7.85 -2.28 12.15
N GLN A 266 -6.54 -2.13 11.97
CA GLN A 266 -5.87 -0.93 11.48
C GLN A 266 -5.72 -0.90 9.95
N GLU A 267 -6.25 -1.89 9.25
CA GLU A 267 -6.15 -2.08 7.81
C GLU A 267 -7.56 -2.27 7.26
N ASP A 268 -7.88 -3.47 6.76
CA ASP A 268 -9.18 -3.81 6.20
C ASP A 268 -10.34 -3.61 7.19
N GLY A 269 -10.09 -3.72 8.50
CA GLY A 269 -11.09 -3.41 9.52
C GLY A 269 -11.55 -1.95 9.50
N MET A 270 -10.72 -1.02 9.03
CA MET A 270 -11.12 0.39 8.82
C MET A 270 -12.15 0.56 7.71
N LEU A 271 -12.21 -0.40 6.78
CA LEU A 271 -13.21 -0.47 5.71
C LEU A 271 -14.46 -1.27 6.12
N GLY A 272 -14.56 -1.67 7.40
CA GLY A 272 -15.67 -2.47 7.92
C GLY A 272 -15.63 -3.95 7.50
N VAL A 273 -14.47 -4.47 7.10
CA VAL A 273 -14.33 -5.86 6.67
C VAL A 273 -14.06 -6.77 7.87
N ASP A 274 -14.81 -7.86 7.97
CA ASP A 274 -14.62 -8.91 8.98
C ASP A 274 -13.23 -9.54 8.89
N TYR A 275 -12.69 -9.92 10.04
CA TYR A 275 -11.37 -10.54 10.12
C TYR A 275 -11.27 -11.80 9.27
N TYR A 276 -10.27 -11.81 8.39
CA TYR A 276 -9.83 -12.99 7.65
C TYR A 276 -8.38 -13.30 8.02
N ASP A 277 -8.10 -14.56 8.35
CA ASP A 277 -6.77 -14.99 8.71
C ASP A 277 -5.94 -15.31 7.45
N ASP A 278 -5.06 -14.37 7.05
CA ASP A 278 -4.11 -14.59 5.96
C ASP A 278 -2.97 -15.57 6.34
N GLY A 279 -2.83 -15.87 7.63
CA GLY A 279 -1.83 -16.80 8.15
C GLY A 279 -2.06 -18.24 7.72
N TYR A 280 -0.96 -18.96 7.49
CA TYR A 280 -0.99 -20.40 7.34
C TYR A 280 -0.52 -21.04 8.66
N ALA A 281 -1.39 -21.87 9.25
CA ALA A 281 -1.05 -22.71 10.38
C ALA A 281 -1.06 -24.18 9.93
N LEU A 282 0.00 -24.91 10.27
CA LEU A 282 0.08 -26.34 10.05
C LEU A 282 -0.42 -27.06 11.32
N ASP A 283 -1.35 -27.99 11.14
CA ASP A 283 -1.93 -28.76 12.25
C ASP A 283 -0.86 -29.60 12.96
N GLY A 284 -0.86 -29.62 14.30
CA GLY A 284 0.15 -30.31 15.10
C GLY A 284 1.58 -29.75 14.99
N TYR A 285 1.79 -28.55 14.43
CA TYR A 285 3.13 -28.00 14.23
C TYR A 285 3.87 -27.69 15.53
N ALA A 286 3.17 -27.22 16.56
CA ALA A 286 3.76 -27.05 17.89
C ALA A 286 4.26 -28.39 18.45
N ASP A 287 3.41 -29.42 18.43
CA ASP A 287 3.79 -30.76 18.91
C ASP A 287 4.93 -31.38 18.08
N TYR A 288 4.99 -31.11 16.78
CA TYR A 288 6.13 -31.48 15.94
C TYR A 288 7.42 -30.78 16.37
N GLN A 289 7.37 -29.46 16.61
CA GLN A 289 8.53 -28.68 17.08
C GLN A 289 9.03 -29.18 18.45
N ASP A 290 8.12 -29.63 19.31
CA ASP A 290 8.42 -30.23 20.61
C ASP A 290 8.93 -31.68 20.51
N GLY A 291 8.96 -32.26 19.31
CA GLY A 291 9.44 -33.62 19.05
C GLY A 291 8.43 -34.73 19.38
N ASN A 292 7.16 -34.39 19.58
CA ASN A 292 6.09 -35.31 19.98
C ASN A 292 5.44 -36.06 18.80
N GLY A 293 5.99 -35.93 17.58
CA GLY A 293 5.43 -36.56 16.39
C GLY A 293 6.20 -36.27 15.11
N TRP A 294 5.62 -36.65 13.98
CA TRP A 294 6.15 -36.39 12.64
C TRP A 294 5.00 -36.16 11.64
N TYR A 295 5.32 -35.79 10.40
CA TYR A 295 4.32 -35.72 9.33
C TYR A 295 4.42 -36.92 8.40
N ASP A 296 3.30 -37.35 7.82
CA ASP A 296 3.33 -38.26 6.68
C ASP A 296 3.63 -37.53 5.36
N ARG A 297 3.67 -38.27 4.26
CA ARG A 297 3.91 -37.74 2.91
C ARG A 297 2.85 -36.71 2.49
N ASP A 298 1.63 -36.85 2.98
CA ASP A 298 0.48 -36.02 2.62
C ASP A 298 0.34 -34.80 3.53
N GLY A 299 1.25 -34.65 4.50
CA GLY A 299 1.28 -33.52 5.43
C GLY A 299 0.35 -33.66 6.62
N ARG A 300 -0.10 -34.88 6.94
CA ARG A 300 -0.88 -35.15 8.15
C ARG A 300 0.04 -35.35 9.33
N TYR A 301 -0.29 -34.71 10.44
CA TYR A 301 0.44 -34.87 11.68
C TYR A 301 0.16 -36.26 12.29
N VAL A 302 1.23 -36.96 12.69
CA VAL A 302 1.21 -38.26 13.35
C VAL A 302 1.91 -38.12 14.69
N ARG A 303 1.14 -38.29 15.77
CA ARG A 303 1.65 -38.24 17.13
C ARG A 303 2.50 -39.49 17.43
N ASP A 304 3.63 -39.33 18.11
CA ASP A 304 4.42 -40.45 18.63
C ASP A 304 3.70 -40.98 19.90
N GLU A 305 3.04 -42.13 19.82
CA GLU A 305 2.32 -42.77 20.95
C GLU A 305 3.26 -43.54 21.90
N ARG A 306 4.53 -43.16 21.97
CA ARG A 306 5.54 -43.82 22.83
C ARG A 306 5.58 -43.28 24.24
#